data_AF-A0A7E5WK78-F1
#
_entry.id   AF-A0A7E5WK78-F1
#
_cell.length_a   1.000
_cell.length_b   1.000
_cell.length_c   1.000
_cell.angle_alpha   90.00
_cell.angle_beta   90.00
_cell.angle_gamma   90.00
#
_symmetry.space_group_name_H-M   'P 1'
#
loop_
_entity.id
_entity.type
_entity.pdbx_description
1 polymer ?
#
loop_
_entity_poly.entity_id
_entity_poly.type
_entity_poly.pdbx_seq_one_letter_code
_entity_poly.pdbx_strand_id
1 'polypeptide(L)'
;METFKFPPKREQKLPTFNGPQFFDVYKDADFLRIDANVESLLCRGYELRQKLSSVSPGDTVVIEGMKLERNTPLLIKKTGTDIIVEEFEFTFNRLVGLAAGFALENRRRFPNIRISDANALGLEWDNENEDKCKLYLSTLSGTEYLTHLFSFYPLLCGLRKFQLNKMPIKLVEKIGNIKNTEGMTMAALLKANMVSAKRIWLMFPSVSLRELRTLIEDTPQLAKLFSG
;
A
#
# COMPACT_ATOMS: atom_id res chain seq x y z
N MET A 1 17.08 -45.88 -18.18
CA MET A 1 16.48 -44.52 -18.15
C MET A 1 17.12 -43.76 -17.01
N GLU A 2 18.02 -42.83 -17.31
CA GLU A 2 18.58 -41.94 -16.29
C GLU A 2 17.56 -40.84 -15.97
N THR A 3 17.12 -40.77 -14.72
CA THR A 3 16.26 -39.68 -14.23
C THR A 3 17.10 -38.42 -14.09
N PHE A 4 16.80 -37.41 -14.91
CA PHE A 4 17.37 -36.07 -14.80
C PHE A 4 17.01 -35.47 -13.43
N LYS A 5 17.99 -35.25 -12.57
CA LYS A 5 17.80 -34.60 -11.26
C LYS A 5 18.19 -33.14 -11.39
N PHE A 6 17.23 -32.24 -11.16
CA PHE A 6 17.54 -30.82 -11.05
C PHE A 6 18.44 -30.58 -9.84
N PRO A 7 19.49 -29.75 -9.97
CA PRO A 7 20.28 -29.34 -8.81
C PRO A 7 19.36 -28.61 -7.82
N PRO A 8 19.61 -28.76 -6.50
CA PRO A 8 18.85 -28.04 -5.50
C PRO A 8 18.99 -26.54 -5.77
N LYS A 9 17.87 -25.84 -6.00
CA LYS A 9 17.85 -24.38 -6.04
C LYS A 9 18.45 -23.89 -4.73
N ARG A 10 19.63 -23.25 -4.77
CA ARG A 10 20.13 -22.49 -3.63
C ARG A 10 19.06 -21.46 -3.32
N GLU A 11 18.39 -21.59 -2.18
CA GLU A 11 17.52 -20.56 -1.64
C GLU A 11 18.38 -19.34 -1.28
N GLN A 12 18.71 -18.50 -2.27
CA GLN A 12 19.10 -17.14 -1.97
C GLN A 12 17.86 -16.50 -1.33
N LYS A 13 17.93 -16.23 -0.02
CA LYS A 13 16.93 -15.41 0.66
C LYS A 13 16.91 -14.07 -0.06
N LEU A 14 15.87 -13.86 -0.86
CA LEU A 14 15.64 -12.57 -1.50
C LEU A 14 15.51 -11.50 -0.40
N PRO A 15 16.09 -10.31 -0.59
CA PRO A 15 15.92 -9.22 0.36
C PRO A 15 14.42 -8.96 0.57
N THR A 16 14.01 -8.91 1.83
CA THR A 16 12.61 -8.60 2.19
C THR A 16 12.47 -7.09 2.19
N PHE A 17 11.55 -6.55 1.39
CA PHE A 17 11.33 -5.12 1.27
C PHE A 17 11.00 -4.47 2.62
N ASN A 18 11.78 -3.47 3.01
CA ASN A 18 11.58 -2.67 4.21
C ASN A 18 10.98 -1.30 3.85
N GLY A 19 9.66 -1.17 3.99
CA GLY A 19 8.95 0.07 3.67
C GLY A 19 9.41 1.29 4.48
N PRO A 20 9.55 1.22 5.81
CA PRO A 20 10.11 2.31 6.61
C PRO A 20 11.48 2.80 6.12
N GLN A 21 12.42 1.89 5.88
CA GLN A 21 13.75 2.26 5.40
C GLN A 21 13.70 2.86 3.99
N PHE A 22 12.87 2.30 3.10
CA PHE A 22 12.64 2.85 1.77
C PHE A 22 12.07 4.28 1.84
N PHE A 23 11.13 4.52 2.76
CA PHE A 23 10.56 5.84 2.98
C PHE A 23 11.62 6.83 3.47
N ASP A 24 12.40 6.46 4.48
CA ASP A 24 13.44 7.33 5.03
C ASP A 24 14.52 7.71 4.01
N VAL A 25 14.87 6.79 3.10
CA VAL A 25 15.84 7.05 2.02
C VAL A 25 15.30 8.03 0.99
N TYR A 26 14.00 7.93 0.64
CA TYR A 26 13.44 8.65 -0.51
C TYR A 26 12.48 9.79 -0.17
N LYS A 27 12.14 10.03 1.11
CA LYS A 27 11.21 11.10 1.51
C LYS A 27 11.67 12.51 1.11
N ASP A 28 12.97 12.69 0.89
CA ASP A 28 13.55 13.97 0.49
C ASP A 28 13.83 14.10 -1.02
N ALA A 29 13.40 13.11 -1.83
CA ALA A 29 13.64 13.07 -3.27
C ALA A 29 13.03 14.29 -4.00
N ASP A 30 13.73 14.78 -5.03
CA ASP A 30 13.38 16.03 -5.72
C ASP A 30 11.96 16.02 -6.30
N PHE A 31 11.49 14.89 -6.83
CA PHE A 31 10.15 14.81 -7.40
C PHE A 31 9.03 15.02 -6.36
N LEU A 32 9.24 14.72 -5.07
CA LEU A 32 8.26 14.93 -3.99
C LEU A 32 8.13 16.41 -3.59
N ARG A 33 9.14 17.22 -3.92
CA ARG A 33 9.13 18.68 -3.68
C ARG A 33 8.22 19.43 -4.64
N ILE A 34 7.74 18.78 -5.70
CA ILE A 34 6.84 19.36 -6.69
C ILE A 34 5.42 18.84 -6.43
N ASP A 35 4.51 19.73 -6.01
CA ASP A 35 3.14 19.35 -5.60
C ASP A 35 2.41 18.54 -6.68
N ALA A 36 2.49 19.02 -7.92
CA ALA A 36 1.87 18.40 -9.07
C ALA A 36 2.33 16.95 -9.30
N ASN A 37 3.57 16.60 -8.94
CA ASN A 37 4.05 15.23 -9.07
C ASN A 37 3.38 14.33 -8.04
N VAL A 38 3.32 14.76 -6.78
CA VAL A 38 2.66 14.02 -5.70
C VAL A 38 1.17 13.84 -6.04
N GLU A 39 0.49 14.91 -6.41
CA GLU A 39 -0.92 14.86 -6.81
C GLU A 39 -1.14 13.93 -8.01
N SER A 40 -0.29 14.00 -9.04
CA SER A 40 -0.36 13.12 -10.21
C SER A 40 -0.21 11.64 -9.82
N LEU A 41 0.77 11.31 -8.97
CA LEU A 41 1.00 9.93 -8.51
C LEU A 41 -0.19 9.38 -7.70
N LEU A 42 -0.79 10.22 -6.83
CA LEU A 42 -1.91 9.81 -5.98
C LEU A 42 -3.24 9.75 -6.73
N CYS A 43 -3.52 10.75 -7.58
CA CYS A 43 -4.82 10.87 -8.26
C CYS A 43 -4.91 10.00 -9.52
N ARG A 44 -3.79 9.82 -10.25
CA ARG A 44 -3.77 9.14 -11.56
C ARG A 44 -3.14 7.74 -11.50
N GLY A 45 -3.15 7.11 -10.32
CA GLY A 45 -2.54 5.81 -10.13
C GLY A 45 -3.07 4.73 -11.08
N TYR A 46 -4.36 4.75 -11.42
CA TYR A 46 -4.95 3.83 -12.39
C TYR A 46 -4.35 3.99 -13.80
N GLU A 47 -4.25 5.23 -14.29
CA GLU A 47 -3.70 5.52 -15.62
C GLU A 47 -2.22 5.14 -15.71
N LEU A 48 -1.44 5.47 -14.69
CA LEU A 48 -0.03 5.09 -14.59
C LEU A 48 0.13 3.56 -14.59
N ARG A 49 -0.74 2.85 -13.85
CA ARG A 49 -0.73 1.38 -13.84
C ARG A 49 -1.11 0.78 -15.20
N GLN A 50 -2.04 1.41 -15.94
CA GLN A 50 -2.35 0.99 -17.31
C GLN A 50 -1.17 1.23 -18.26
N LYS A 51 -0.48 2.36 -18.17
CA LYS A 51 0.75 2.60 -18.96
C LYS A 51 1.83 1.55 -18.70
N LEU A 52 1.92 1.05 -17.48
CA LEU A 52 2.84 -0.03 -17.12
C LEU A 52 2.35 -1.44 -17.54
N SER A 53 1.11 -1.60 -18.01
CA SER A 53 0.58 -2.91 -18.40
C SER A 53 1.13 -3.40 -19.74
N SER A 54 1.55 -2.48 -20.62
CA SER A 54 2.20 -2.79 -21.89
C SER A 54 3.70 -3.04 -21.78
N VAL A 55 4.26 -2.92 -20.57
CA VAL A 55 5.69 -3.08 -20.30
C VAL A 55 5.96 -4.50 -19.82
N SER A 56 7.02 -5.12 -20.34
CA SER A 56 7.35 -6.50 -19.95
C SER A 56 7.83 -6.55 -18.49
N PRO A 57 7.50 -7.62 -17.74
CA PRO A 57 8.07 -7.81 -16.40
C PRO A 57 9.61 -7.80 -16.41
N GLY A 58 10.22 -7.09 -15.46
CA GLY A 58 11.66 -6.90 -15.36
C GLY A 58 12.16 -5.59 -15.98
N ASP A 59 11.46 -5.06 -16.98
CA ASP A 59 11.83 -3.81 -17.63
C ASP A 59 11.59 -2.60 -16.72
N THR A 60 12.37 -1.55 -16.98
CA THR A 60 12.28 -0.27 -16.28
C THR A 60 11.71 0.81 -17.20
N VAL A 61 10.90 1.70 -16.61
CA VAL A 61 10.26 2.82 -17.31
C VAL A 61 10.66 4.11 -16.64
N VAL A 62 11.10 5.07 -17.43
CA VAL A 62 11.34 6.44 -16.97
C VAL A 62 10.01 7.13 -16.74
N ILE A 63 9.83 7.76 -15.59
CA ILE A 63 8.69 8.65 -15.35
C ILE A 63 9.07 10.05 -15.79
N GLU A 64 8.48 10.47 -16.90
CA GLU A 64 8.74 11.77 -17.51
C GLU A 64 8.55 12.91 -16.50
N GLY A 65 9.52 13.83 -16.48
CA GLY A 65 9.50 15.01 -15.62
C GLY A 65 9.81 14.76 -14.13
N MET A 66 10.01 13.51 -13.70
CA MET A 66 10.31 13.17 -12.31
C MET A 66 11.75 12.70 -12.13
N LYS A 67 12.43 13.22 -11.10
CA LYS A 67 13.84 12.94 -10.79
C LYS A 67 14.01 12.64 -9.30
N LEU A 68 14.93 11.74 -8.97
CA LEU A 68 15.30 11.44 -7.58
C LEU A 68 16.16 12.57 -7.00
N GLU A 69 17.13 13.02 -7.79
CA GLU A 69 18.04 14.11 -7.49
C GLU A 69 18.48 14.78 -8.81
N ARG A 70 19.34 15.79 -8.73
CA ARG A 70 19.83 16.51 -9.91
C ARG A 70 20.45 15.54 -10.93
N ASN A 71 19.78 15.45 -12.09
CA ASN A 71 20.15 14.61 -13.24
C ASN A 71 19.94 13.10 -13.09
N THR A 72 19.30 12.62 -12.02
CA THR A 72 18.96 11.20 -11.86
C THR A 72 17.45 10.99 -12.10
N PRO A 73 17.05 10.38 -13.24
CA PRO A 73 15.65 10.16 -13.55
C PRO A 73 14.98 9.18 -12.58
N LEU A 74 13.68 9.34 -12.34
CA LEU A 74 12.89 8.35 -11.62
C LEU A 74 12.57 7.18 -12.56
N LEU A 75 12.99 5.98 -12.18
CA LEU A 75 12.76 4.74 -12.92
C LEU A 75 11.83 3.82 -12.14
N ILE A 76 10.79 3.28 -12.77
CA ILE A 76 9.92 2.25 -12.18
C ILE A 76 10.18 0.91 -12.86
N LYS A 77 10.47 -0.13 -12.08
CA LYS A 77 10.57 -1.50 -12.54
C LYS A 77 9.20 -2.17 -12.58
N LYS A 78 8.87 -2.81 -13.71
CA LYS A 78 7.65 -3.62 -13.85
C LYS A 78 7.82 -4.95 -13.12
N THR A 79 6.92 -5.24 -12.20
CA THR A 79 6.90 -6.52 -11.47
C THR A 79 6.25 -7.64 -12.29
N GLY A 80 6.62 -8.88 -11.98
CA GLY A 80 5.98 -10.10 -12.49
C GLY A 80 6.50 -11.35 -11.79
N THR A 81 6.04 -12.52 -12.22
CA THR A 81 6.50 -13.81 -11.70
C THR A 81 8.01 -13.94 -11.89
N ASP A 82 8.71 -14.38 -10.84
CA ASP A 82 10.17 -14.59 -10.82
C ASP A 82 11.05 -13.34 -11.08
N ILE A 83 10.47 -12.14 -11.13
CA ILE A 83 11.23 -10.89 -11.22
C ILE A 83 11.71 -10.49 -9.83
N ILE A 84 13.03 -10.49 -9.65
CA ILE A 84 13.68 -9.97 -8.45
C ILE A 84 13.61 -8.45 -8.47
N VAL A 85 13.10 -7.88 -7.38
CA VAL A 85 13.05 -6.44 -7.15
C VAL A 85 13.91 -6.13 -5.94
N GLU A 86 15.00 -5.42 -6.16
CA GLU A 86 15.94 -5.03 -5.11
C GLU A 86 15.29 -4.08 -4.09
N GLU A 87 15.87 -3.98 -2.90
CA GLU A 87 15.27 -3.26 -1.76
C GLU A 87 14.90 -1.81 -2.07
N PHE A 88 15.76 -1.10 -2.80
CA PHE A 88 15.61 0.32 -3.15
C PHE A 88 15.09 0.57 -4.57
N GLU A 89 14.72 -0.48 -5.31
CA GLU A 89 14.09 -0.30 -6.62
C GLU A 89 12.65 0.20 -6.46
N PHE A 90 12.28 1.18 -7.28
CA PHE A 90 10.90 1.63 -7.35
C PHE A 90 10.07 0.62 -8.16
N THR A 91 9.00 0.16 -7.54
CA THR A 91 7.86 -0.42 -8.25
C THR A 91 6.72 0.58 -8.17
N PHE A 92 5.70 0.42 -9.01
CA PHE A 92 4.53 1.30 -8.99
C PHE A 92 3.92 1.42 -7.57
N ASN A 93 3.74 0.30 -6.87
CA ASN A 93 3.18 0.32 -5.52
C ASN A 93 4.13 0.99 -4.51
N ARG A 94 5.45 0.76 -4.60
CA ARG A 94 6.41 1.43 -3.71
C ARG A 94 6.42 2.95 -3.93
N LEU A 95 6.34 3.39 -5.19
CA LEU A 95 6.28 4.81 -5.54
C LEU A 95 5.01 5.47 -5.02
N VAL A 96 3.84 4.85 -5.24
CA VAL A 96 2.56 5.39 -4.76
C VAL A 96 2.51 5.39 -3.23
N GLY A 97 3.01 4.33 -2.58
CA GLY A 97 3.15 4.27 -1.13
C GLY A 97 4.02 5.39 -0.58
N LEU A 98 5.18 5.63 -1.18
CA LEU A 98 6.08 6.74 -0.81
C LEU A 98 5.39 8.10 -0.95
N ALA A 99 4.74 8.37 -2.09
CA ALA A 99 4.01 9.61 -2.31
C ALA A 99 2.87 9.79 -1.28
N ALA A 100 2.19 8.70 -0.90
CA ALA A 100 1.13 8.73 0.10
C ALA A 100 1.68 9.01 1.51
N GLY A 101 2.80 8.39 1.89
CA GLY A 101 3.48 8.68 3.15
C GLY A 101 3.93 10.14 3.23
N PHE A 102 4.53 10.65 2.14
CA PHE A 102 4.97 12.03 2.05
C PHE A 102 3.80 13.02 2.17
N ALA A 103 2.70 12.73 1.46
CA ALA A 103 1.48 13.53 1.54
C ALA A 103 0.84 13.51 2.93
N LEU A 104 0.93 12.41 3.68
CA LEU A 104 0.44 12.35 5.06
C LEU A 104 1.24 13.25 6.00
N GLU A 105 2.57 13.14 5.98
CA GLU A 105 3.46 13.98 6.80
C GLU A 105 3.31 15.47 6.47
N ASN A 106 3.01 15.78 5.21
CA ASN A 106 2.85 17.14 4.70
C ASN A 106 1.39 17.50 4.39
N ARG A 107 0.40 16.85 5.02
CA ARG A 107 -1.04 16.94 4.62
C ARG A 107 -1.59 18.36 4.41
N ARG A 108 -1.12 19.34 5.21
CA ARG A 108 -1.54 20.74 5.10
C ARG A 108 -1.10 21.42 3.79
N ARG A 109 -0.01 20.96 3.18
CA ARG A 109 0.48 21.41 1.87
C ARG A 109 -0.45 20.99 0.73
N PHE A 110 -1.24 19.94 0.92
CA PHE A 110 -2.09 19.35 -0.12
C PHE A 110 -3.57 19.50 0.24
N PRO A 111 -4.21 20.66 -0.05
CA PRO A 111 -5.59 20.90 0.35
C PRO A 111 -6.62 20.09 -0.46
N ASN A 112 -6.27 19.64 -1.68
CA ASN A 112 -7.25 19.16 -2.67
C ASN A 112 -6.90 17.80 -3.29
N ILE A 113 -6.37 16.85 -2.53
CA ILE A 113 -6.09 15.50 -3.03
C ILE A 113 -7.40 14.79 -3.39
N ARG A 114 -7.44 14.15 -4.57
CA ARG A 114 -8.59 13.37 -5.04
C ARG A 114 -8.16 11.97 -5.48
N ILE A 115 -8.30 11.00 -4.59
CA ILE A 115 -7.98 9.60 -4.85
C ILE A 115 -9.25 8.84 -5.23
N SER A 116 -9.28 8.32 -6.46
CA SER A 116 -10.43 7.55 -6.97
C SER A 116 -10.79 6.35 -6.09
N ASP A 117 -9.78 5.66 -5.56
CA ASP A 117 -9.96 4.50 -4.67
C ASP A 117 -10.63 4.87 -3.35
N ALA A 118 -10.31 6.05 -2.80
CA ALA A 118 -10.89 6.55 -1.57
C ALA A 118 -12.33 7.03 -1.78
N ASN A 119 -12.56 7.78 -2.87
CA ASN A 119 -13.89 8.23 -3.26
C ASN A 119 -14.82 7.04 -3.54
N ALA A 120 -14.30 5.93 -4.10
CA ALA A 120 -15.05 4.70 -4.31
C ALA A 120 -15.46 3.98 -3.00
N LEU A 121 -14.84 4.33 -1.87
CA LEU A 121 -15.24 3.94 -0.52
C LEU A 121 -16.09 5.01 0.18
N GLY A 122 -16.38 6.13 -0.50
CA GLY A 122 -17.11 7.27 0.04
C GLY A 122 -16.34 8.05 1.11
N LEU A 123 -15.00 7.96 1.10
CA LEU A 123 -14.16 8.78 1.95
C LEU A 123 -13.90 10.13 1.28
N GLU A 124 -13.68 11.16 2.09
CA GLU A 124 -13.32 12.51 1.66
C GLU A 124 -12.00 12.92 2.29
N TRP A 125 -11.23 13.74 1.56
CA TRP A 125 -9.98 14.29 2.05
C TRP A 125 -10.25 15.43 3.03
N ASP A 126 -9.64 15.38 4.21
CA ASP A 126 -9.76 16.37 5.27
C ASP A 126 -8.36 16.63 5.84
N ASN A 127 -7.63 17.58 5.25
CA ASN A 127 -6.23 17.86 5.57
C ASN A 127 -5.99 18.37 7.01
N GLU A 128 -7.04 18.77 7.71
CA GLU A 128 -6.95 19.16 9.13
C GLU A 128 -7.15 17.98 10.09
N ASN A 129 -7.65 16.84 9.62
CA ASN A 129 -7.86 15.64 10.42
C ASN A 129 -6.91 14.50 10.03
N GLU A 130 -5.88 14.26 10.85
CA GLU A 130 -4.87 13.24 10.56
C GLU A 130 -5.44 11.83 10.41
N ASP A 131 -6.38 11.40 11.26
CA ASP A 131 -6.97 10.06 11.18
C ASP A 131 -7.74 9.88 9.86
N LYS A 132 -8.48 10.91 9.42
CA LYS A 132 -9.17 10.88 8.13
C LYS A 132 -8.18 10.88 6.96
N CYS A 133 -7.13 11.71 6.99
CA CYS A 133 -6.06 11.68 5.98
C CYS A 133 -5.42 10.30 5.88
N LYS A 134 -5.07 9.71 7.03
CA LYS A 134 -4.44 8.40 7.13
C LYS A 134 -5.34 7.32 6.54
N LEU A 135 -6.64 7.35 6.86
CA LEU A 135 -7.63 6.44 6.27
C LEU A 135 -7.80 6.65 4.76
N TYR A 136 -7.91 7.90 4.31
CA TYR A 136 -8.08 8.27 2.91
C TYR A 136 -6.90 7.75 2.05
N LEU A 137 -5.67 8.00 2.49
CA LEU A 137 -4.44 7.58 1.81
C LEU A 137 -4.21 6.07 1.89
N SER A 138 -4.63 5.40 2.98
CA SER A 138 -4.52 3.94 3.17
C SER A 138 -5.30 3.12 2.14
N THR A 139 -6.13 3.77 1.31
CA THR A 139 -6.82 3.10 0.20
C THR A 139 -5.87 2.72 -0.94
N LEU A 140 -4.71 3.37 -1.04
CA LEU A 140 -3.72 3.18 -2.08
C LEU A 140 -2.83 1.95 -1.83
N SER A 141 -2.50 1.21 -2.89
CA SER A 141 -1.50 0.14 -2.83
C SER A 141 -0.11 0.70 -2.52
N GLY A 142 0.65 0.00 -1.69
CA GLY A 142 1.96 0.43 -1.22
C GLY A 142 1.95 0.95 0.22
N THR A 143 0.84 1.51 0.67
CA THR A 143 0.70 2.04 2.05
C THR A 143 0.77 0.94 3.10
N GLU A 144 0.41 -0.29 2.74
CA GLU A 144 0.51 -1.46 3.60
C GLU A 144 1.94 -1.80 4.04
N TYR A 145 2.96 -1.34 3.29
CA TYR A 145 4.36 -1.51 3.66
C TYR A 145 4.88 -0.40 4.58
N LEU A 146 4.13 0.69 4.76
CA LEU A 146 4.48 1.84 5.58
C LEU A 146 3.75 1.79 6.93
N THR A 147 3.89 0.66 7.63
CA THR A 147 3.16 0.37 8.89
C THR A 147 3.43 1.38 10.01
N HIS A 148 4.62 2.01 10.02
CA HIS A 148 4.94 3.11 10.94
C HIS A 148 4.08 4.36 10.74
N LEU A 149 3.61 4.61 9.51
CA LEU A 149 2.73 5.75 9.19
C LEU A 149 1.25 5.36 9.22
N PHE A 150 0.90 4.23 8.60
CA PHE A 150 -0.50 3.84 8.37
C PHE A 150 -1.01 2.75 9.31
N SER A 151 -0.15 2.14 10.13
CA SER A 151 -0.53 1.09 11.08
C SER A 151 -1.40 0.01 10.40
N PHE A 152 -2.58 -0.29 10.96
CA PHE A 152 -3.55 -1.25 10.43
C PHE A 152 -4.61 -0.65 9.48
N TYR A 153 -4.55 0.65 9.17
CA TYR A 153 -5.56 1.33 8.33
C TYR A 153 -5.70 0.72 6.92
N PRO A 154 -4.61 0.28 6.24
CA PRO A 154 -4.73 -0.38 4.93
C PRO A 154 -5.55 -1.67 4.99
N LEU A 155 -5.47 -2.42 6.10
CA LEU A 155 -6.30 -3.62 6.29
C LEU A 155 -7.79 -3.27 6.45
N LEU A 156 -8.14 -2.20 7.17
CA LEU A 156 -9.52 -1.72 7.25
C LEU A 156 -10.08 -1.34 5.86
N CYS A 157 -9.27 -0.66 5.05
CA CYS A 157 -9.62 -0.36 3.66
C CYS A 157 -9.80 -1.64 2.82
N GLY A 158 -8.92 -2.63 2.99
CA GLY A 158 -9.02 -3.93 2.34
C GLY A 158 -10.31 -4.68 2.71
N LEU A 159 -10.66 -4.71 4.01
CA LEU A 159 -11.90 -5.30 4.51
C LEU A 159 -13.13 -4.61 3.92
N ARG A 160 -13.15 -3.28 3.89
CA ARG A 160 -14.26 -2.52 3.28
C ARG A 160 -14.36 -2.77 1.77
N LYS A 161 -13.22 -2.79 1.06
CA LYS A 161 -13.19 -3.13 -0.38
C LYS A 161 -13.70 -4.56 -0.64
N PHE A 162 -13.36 -5.52 0.21
CA PHE A 162 -13.88 -6.89 0.12
C PHE A 162 -15.38 -6.95 0.35
N GLN A 163 -15.88 -6.29 1.40
CA GLN A 163 -17.32 -6.22 1.69
C GLN A 163 -18.12 -5.64 0.50
N LEU A 164 -17.55 -4.67 -0.21
CA LEU A 164 -18.15 -4.05 -1.40
C LEU A 164 -17.88 -4.83 -2.70
N ASN A 165 -17.33 -6.05 -2.63
CA ASN A 165 -16.92 -6.87 -3.79
C ASN A 165 -15.93 -6.17 -4.76
N LYS A 166 -15.16 -5.19 -4.26
CA LYS A 166 -14.15 -4.44 -5.03
C LYS A 166 -12.75 -5.03 -4.89
N MET A 167 -12.54 -6.00 -4.00
CA MET A 167 -11.25 -6.67 -3.78
C MET A 167 -11.45 -8.15 -3.46
N PRO A 168 -10.69 -9.07 -4.08
CA PRO A 168 -10.73 -10.48 -3.72
C PRO A 168 -10.07 -10.73 -2.35
N ILE A 169 -10.58 -11.72 -1.63
CA ILE A 169 -10.13 -12.06 -0.27
C ILE A 169 -8.63 -12.35 -0.16
N LYS A 170 -8.03 -12.99 -1.17
CA LYS A 170 -6.58 -13.30 -1.20
C LYS A 170 -5.70 -12.06 -1.04
N LEU A 171 -6.16 -10.91 -1.54
CA LEU A 171 -5.42 -9.65 -1.38
C LEU A 171 -5.59 -9.07 0.03
N VAL A 172 -6.76 -9.23 0.64
CA VAL A 172 -6.98 -8.86 2.05
C VAL A 172 -6.11 -9.70 2.98
N GLU A 173 -6.04 -11.01 2.75
CA GLU A 173 -5.16 -11.92 3.49
C GLU A 173 -3.69 -11.52 3.32
N LYS A 174 -3.27 -11.15 2.10
CA LYS A 174 -1.91 -10.67 1.86
C LYS A 174 -1.60 -9.42 2.69
N ILE A 175 -2.50 -8.43 2.71
CA ILE A 175 -2.34 -7.20 3.51
C ILE A 175 -2.27 -7.54 5.00
N GLY A 176 -3.21 -8.36 5.49
CA GLY A 176 -3.27 -8.72 6.91
C GLY A 176 -2.05 -9.47 7.43
N ASN A 177 -1.36 -10.21 6.57
CA ASN A 177 -0.13 -10.95 6.90
C ASN A 177 1.15 -10.13 6.81
N ILE A 178 1.11 -8.88 6.32
CA ILE A 178 2.28 -8.00 6.34
C ILE A 178 2.66 -7.72 7.78
N LYS A 179 3.95 -7.83 8.08
CA LYS A 179 4.50 -7.63 9.42
C LYS A 179 5.10 -6.23 9.55
N ASN A 180 4.97 -5.63 10.72
CA ASN A 180 5.76 -4.46 11.09
C ASN A 180 7.20 -4.88 11.45
N THR A 181 8.03 -3.90 11.81
CA THR A 181 9.44 -4.11 12.22
C THR A 181 9.59 -4.96 13.49
N GLU A 182 8.55 -5.04 14.32
CA GLU A 182 8.48 -5.88 15.53
C GLU A 182 8.00 -7.31 15.23
N GLY A 183 7.68 -7.63 13.97
CA GLY A 183 7.22 -8.94 13.55
C GLY A 183 5.72 -9.20 13.75
N MET A 184 4.95 -8.23 14.25
CA MET A 184 3.49 -8.33 14.39
C MET A 184 2.81 -8.17 13.04
N THR A 185 1.87 -9.06 12.73
CA THR A 185 1.04 -8.96 11.51
C THR A 185 0.07 -7.78 11.62
N MET A 186 -0.31 -7.21 10.49
CA MET A 186 -1.30 -6.13 10.45
C MET A 186 -2.66 -6.56 11.03
N ALA A 187 -3.02 -7.84 10.86
CA ALA A 187 -4.20 -8.43 11.49
C ALA A 187 -4.09 -8.45 13.04
N ALA A 188 -2.93 -8.84 13.58
CA ALA A 188 -2.68 -8.79 15.02
C ALA A 188 -2.67 -7.35 15.55
N LEU A 189 -2.06 -6.41 14.82
CA LEU A 189 -2.07 -4.97 15.15
C LEU A 189 -3.50 -4.42 15.21
N LEU A 190 -4.34 -4.75 14.23
CA LEU A 190 -5.76 -4.35 14.22
C LEU A 190 -6.47 -4.89 15.46
N LYS A 191 -6.27 -6.17 15.80
CA LYS A 191 -6.89 -6.80 16.98
C LYS A 191 -6.42 -6.18 18.28
N ALA A 192 -5.13 -5.93 18.44
CA ALA A 192 -4.57 -5.26 19.61
C ALA A 192 -5.12 -3.83 19.77
N ASN A 193 -5.51 -3.19 18.67
CA ASN A 193 -6.03 -1.82 18.63
C ASN A 193 -7.52 -1.75 18.29
N MET A 194 -8.31 -2.75 18.70
CA MET A 194 -9.71 -2.88 18.29
C MET A 194 -10.59 -1.66 18.61
N VAL A 195 -10.34 -0.95 19.71
CA VAL A 195 -11.09 0.28 20.06
C VAL A 195 -10.88 1.34 18.99
N SER A 196 -9.63 1.61 18.62
CA SER A 196 -9.29 2.54 17.55
C SER A 196 -9.81 2.04 16.20
N ALA A 197 -9.67 0.74 15.90
CA ALA A 197 -10.16 0.14 14.66
C ALA A 197 -11.68 0.32 14.49
N LYS A 198 -12.47 0.15 15.56
CA LYS A 198 -13.92 0.42 15.56
C LYS A 198 -14.22 1.89 15.29
N ARG A 199 -13.49 2.82 15.91
CA ARG A 199 -13.65 4.27 15.68
C ARG A 199 -13.37 4.64 14.23
N ILE A 200 -12.26 4.15 13.68
CA ILE A 200 -11.84 4.39 12.29
C ILE A 200 -12.83 3.75 11.31
N TRP A 201 -13.31 2.54 11.61
CA TRP A 201 -14.32 1.87 10.78
C TRP A 201 -15.57 2.73 10.61
N LEU A 202 -16.06 3.35 11.69
CA LEU A 202 -17.21 4.25 11.65
C LEU A 202 -16.99 5.54 10.84
N MET A 203 -15.77 5.81 10.36
CA MET A 203 -15.51 6.91 9.42
C MET A 203 -15.89 6.54 7.97
N PHE A 204 -16.05 5.26 7.65
CA PHE A 204 -16.64 4.87 6.37
C PHE A 204 -18.14 5.19 6.37
N PRO A 205 -18.71 5.67 5.26
CA PRO A 205 -20.13 5.93 5.19
C PRO A 205 -20.93 4.64 5.19
N SER A 206 -22.09 4.68 5.86
CA SER A 206 -23.09 3.59 5.88
C SER A 206 -22.51 2.24 6.32
N VAL A 207 -21.71 2.26 7.39
CA VAL A 207 -21.22 1.02 8.03
C VAL A 207 -21.69 0.91 9.47
N SER A 208 -21.61 -0.30 9.99
CA SER A 208 -21.92 -0.67 11.36
C SER A 208 -20.78 -1.47 11.97
N LEU A 209 -20.68 -1.44 13.30
CA LEU A 209 -19.72 -2.27 14.02
C LEU A 209 -20.04 -3.77 13.91
N ARG A 210 -21.31 -4.12 13.65
CA ARG A 210 -21.72 -5.51 13.41
C ARG A 210 -21.06 -6.07 12.15
N GLU A 211 -21.01 -5.29 11.08
CA GLU A 211 -20.33 -5.71 9.84
C GLU A 211 -18.83 -5.94 10.06
N LEU A 212 -18.15 -5.03 10.77
CA LEU A 212 -16.74 -5.22 11.11
C LEU A 212 -16.53 -6.51 11.90
N ARG A 213 -17.38 -6.74 12.92
CA ARG A 213 -17.34 -7.98 13.72
C ARG A 213 -17.53 -9.22 12.84
N THR A 214 -18.53 -9.22 11.97
CA THR A 214 -18.81 -10.34 11.07
C THR A 214 -17.65 -10.61 10.10
N LEU A 215 -16.96 -9.57 9.63
CA LEU A 215 -15.76 -9.74 8.80
C LEU A 215 -14.60 -10.38 9.59
N ILE A 216 -14.43 -10.03 10.86
CA ILE A 216 -13.29 -10.46 11.68
C ILE A 216 -13.53 -11.82 12.36
N GLU A 217 -14.75 -12.10 12.80
CA GLU A 217 -15.09 -13.25 13.64
C GLU A 217 -15.88 -14.33 12.88
N ASP A 218 -16.80 -13.92 12.01
CA ASP A 218 -17.80 -14.84 11.44
C ASP A 218 -17.49 -15.27 9.99
N THR A 219 -16.60 -14.54 9.30
CA THR A 219 -16.18 -14.87 7.93
C THR A 219 -15.04 -15.89 7.99
N PRO A 220 -15.24 -17.17 7.63
CA PRO A 220 -14.32 -18.26 8.00
C PRO A 220 -12.87 -18.04 7.56
N GLN A 221 -12.66 -17.53 6.34
CA GLN A 221 -11.32 -17.27 5.82
C GLN A 221 -10.61 -16.13 6.57
N LEU A 222 -11.34 -15.05 6.90
CA LEU A 222 -10.81 -13.91 7.63
C LEU A 222 -10.65 -14.20 9.11
N ALA A 223 -11.56 -14.95 9.73
CA ALA A 223 -11.45 -15.40 11.11
C ALA A 223 -10.11 -16.11 11.37
N LYS A 224 -9.65 -16.94 10.43
CA LYS A 224 -8.33 -17.57 10.48
C LYS A 224 -7.17 -16.56 10.41
N LEU A 225 -7.28 -15.53 9.57
CA LEU A 225 -6.28 -14.46 9.46
C LEU A 225 -6.11 -13.73 10.80
N PHE A 226 -7.20 -13.55 11.54
CA PHE A 226 -7.19 -12.86 12.83
C PHE A 226 -6.97 -13.78 14.04
N SER A 227 -7.00 -15.11 13.90
CA SER A 227 -6.81 -16.03 15.04
C SER A 227 -5.36 -16.26 15.44
N GLY A 228 -4.40 -15.82 14.62
CA GLY A 228 -2.96 -15.95 14.85
C GLY A 228 -2.34 -14.82 15.65
#